data_AF-A0AAP0JZC8-F1
#
_entry.id   AF-A0AAP0JZC8-F1
#
_cell.length_a   1.000
_cell.length_b   1.000
_cell.length_c   1.000
_cell.angle_alpha   90.00
_cell.angle_beta   90.00
_cell.angle_gamma   90.00
#
_symmetry.space_group_name_H-M   'P 1'
#
loop_
_entity.id
_entity.type
_entity.pdbx_description
1 polymer ?
#
loop_
_entity_poly.entity_id
_entity_poly.type
_entity_poly.pdbx_seq_one_letter_code
_entity_poly.pdbx_strand_id
1 'polypeptide(L)'
;MQSLQQKASEWSGVATTDAFAIDNENLFEKLGLEAFVNLSTDFYNRVYDDEEEWFRAIFAGSKKEDAIRNQYEFFVQRMGGPPLYSQRKGHPALIGRHRPFPVTHKAAERWLGHMQQALDSVPDIDSDSKVKMMNFFRHTAFFLVAGDQLKNQS
;
A
#
# COMPACT_ATOMS: atom_id res chain seq x y z
N MET A 1 -19.65 13.69 11.82
CA MET A 1 -18.50 13.64 10.89
C MET A 1 -18.42 12.25 10.31
N GLN A 2 -18.24 12.13 9.00
CA GLN A 2 -18.04 10.85 8.32
C GLN A 2 -16.73 10.20 8.77
N SER A 3 -16.70 8.87 8.93
CA SER A 3 -15.49 8.15 9.34
C SER A 3 -14.43 8.14 8.23
N LEU A 4 -13.16 7.95 8.60
CA LEU A 4 -12.07 7.82 7.61
C LEU A 4 -12.30 6.65 6.65
N GLN A 5 -12.86 5.54 7.15
CA GLN A 5 -13.17 4.38 6.32
C GLN A 5 -14.28 4.67 5.32
N GLN A 6 -15.31 5.43 5.70
CA GLN A 6 -16.38 5.83 4.80
C GLN A 6 -15.87 6.76 3.69
N LYS A 7 -15.02 7.74 4.03
CA LYS A 7 -14.37 8.60 3.02
C LYS A 7 -13.50 7.81 2.05
N ALA A 8 -12.72 6.88 2.58
CA ALA A 8 -11.88 6.01 1.77
C ALA A 8 -12.72 5.23 0.76
N SER A 9 -13.84 4.65 1.18
CA SER A 9 -14.74 3.90 0.28
C SER A 9 -15.37 4.79 -0.79
N GLU A 10 -15.83 5.99 -0.42
CA GLU A 10 -16.42 6.94 -1.39
C GLU A 10 -15.42 7.40 -2.45
N TRP A 11 -14.18 7.72 -2.07
CA TRP A 11 -13.19 8.21 -3.02
C TRP A 11 -12.51 7.10 -3.82
N SER A 12 -12.31 5.93 -3.22
CA SER A 12 -11.71 4.78 -3.90
C SER A 12 -12.69 4.08 -4.84
N GLY A 13 -14.00 4.14 -4.55
CA GLY A 13 -15.00 3.29 -5.18
C GLY A 13 -14.92 1.81 -4.72
N VAL A 14 -14.14 1.51 -3.68
CA VAL A 14 -13.98 0.16 -3.14
C VAL A 14 -14.71 0.07 -1.81
N ALA A 15 -15.64 -0.88 -1.68
CA ALA A 15 -16.31 -1.10 -0.40
C ALA A 15 -15.32 -1.65 0.65
N THR A 16 -15.53 -1.32 1.91
CA THR A 16 -14.71 -1.82 3.02
C THR A 16 -14.67 -3.35 3.06
N THR A 17 -15.78 -4.01 2.70
CA THR A 17 -15.87 -5.48 2.60
C THR A 17 -14.94 -6.03 1.52
N ASP A 18 -14.83 -5.35 0.38
CA ASP A 18 -13.99 -5.79 -0.74
C ASP A 18 -12.52 -5.50 -0.45
N ALA A 19 -12.23 -4.37 0.19
CA ALA A 19 -10.89 -3.99 0.64
C ALA A 19 -10.29 -4.98 1.64
N PHE A 20 -11.12 -5.58 2.50
CA PHE A 20 -10.68 -6.55 3.50
C PHE A 20 -11.03 -7.99 3.13
N ALA A 21 -11.41 -8.26 1.88
CA ALA A 21 -11.54 -9.63 1.39
C ALA A 21 -10.20 -10.40 1.38
N ILE A 22 -9.07 -9.70 1.54
CA ILE A 22 -7.76 -10.30 1.86
C ILE A 22 -7.75 -11.12 3.16
N ASP A 23 -8.73 -10.93 4.04
CA ASP A 23 -8.88 -11.67 5.31
C ASP A 23 -9.66 -12.99 5.16
N ASN A 24 -10.25 -13.24 3.97
CA ASN A 24 -11.03 -14.46 3.72
C ASN A 24 -10.15 -15.70 3.51
N GLU A 25 -8.84 -15.53 3.31
CA GLU A 25 -7.86 -16.61 3.19
C GLU A 25 -6.47 -16.13 3.64
N ASN A 26 -5.55 -17.06 3.88
CA ASN A 26 -4.16 -16.72 4.16
C ASN A 26 -3.38 -16.53 2.86
N LEU A 27 -3.33 -15.29 2.34
CA LEU A 27 -2.60 -14.99 1.11
C LEU A 27 -1.09 -15.23 1.25
N PHE A 28 -0.52 -15.12 2.44
CA PHE A 28 0.89 -15.46 2.66
C PHE A 28 1.16 -16.95 2.47
N GLU A 29 0.32 -17.82 3.01
CA GLU A 29 0.42 -19.27 2.79
C GLU A 29 0.24 -19.62 1.30
N LYS A 30 -0.66 -18.90 0.60
CA LYS A 30 -0.94 -19.12 -0.82
C LYS A 30 0.20 -18.68 -1.75
N LEU A 31 0.79 -17.51 -1.49
CA LEU A 31 1.72 -16.84 -2.41
C LEU A 31 3.20 -17.01 -2.00
N GLY A 32 3.46 -17.30 -0.72
CA GLY A 32 4.80 -17.37 -0.16
C GLY A 32 5.49 -16.00 -0.03
N LEU A 33 6.60 -15.97 0.71
CA LEU A 33 7.36 -14.74 1.00
C LEU A 33 7.91 -14.05 -0.26
N GLU A 34 8.39 -14.84 -1.22
CA GLU A 34 9.07 -14.34 -2.42
C GLU A 34 8.16 -13.45 -3.28
N ALA A 35 6.86 -13.78 -3.39
CA ALA A 35 5.88 -12.96 -4.11
C ALA A 35 5.79 -11.53 -3.54
N PHE A 36 5.78 -11.37 -2.20
CA PHE A 36 5.71 -10.05 -1.57
C PHE A 36 7.00 -9.25 -1.72
N VAL A 37 8.15 -9.93 -1.66
CA VAL A 37 9.47 -9.33 -1.87
C VAL A 37 9.58 -8.84 -3.32
N ASN A 38 9.24 -9.68 -4.29
CA ASN A 38 9.27 -9.36 -5.72
C ASN A 38 8.30 -8.22 -6.04
N LEU A 39 7.07 -8.28 -5.52
CA LEU A 39 6.08 -7.21 -5.70
C LEU A 39 6.58 -5.87 -5.19
N SER A 40 7.11 -5.83 -3.96
CA SER A 40 7.57 -4.57 -3.36
C SER A 40 8.84 -4.04 -4.05
N THR A 41 9.71 -4.96 -4.51
CA THR A 41 10.91 -4.61 -5.27
C THR A 41 10.57 -3.99 -6.61
N ASP A 42 9.70 -4.63 -7.40
CA ASP A 42 9.26 -4.09 -8.69
C ASP A 42 8.50 -2.77 -8.52
N PHE A 43 7.59 -2.71 -7.54
CA PHE A 43 6.89 -1.49 -7.18
C PHE A 43 7.85 -0.31 -6.92
N TYR A 44 8.86 -0.49 -6.07
CA TYR A 44 9.80 0.59 -5.78
C TYR A 44 10.83 0.84 -6.88
N ASN A 45 11.11 -0.12 -7.77
CA ASN A 45 11.84 0.18 -8.98
C ASN A 45 11.10 1.25 -9.79
N ARG A 46 9.80 1.03 -10.03
CA ARG A 46 8.95 1.99 -10.77
C ARG A 46 8.81 3.33 -10.07
N VAL A 47 8.66 3.34 -8.74
CA VAL A 47 8.55 4.59 -7.97
C VAL A 47 9.83 5.44 -8.03
N TYR A 48 11.00 4.81 -7.89
CA TYR A 48 12.27 5.54 -7.89
C TYR A 48 12.71 5.94 -9.31
N ASP A 49 12.27 5.21 -10.33
CA ASP A 49 12.51 5.52 -11.74
C ASP A 49 11.40 6.42 -12.35
N ASP A 50 10.43 6.85 -11.55
CA ASP A 50 9.31 7.68 -12.01
C ASP A 50 9.80 9.00 -12.61
N GLU A 51 9.39 9.29 -13.85
CA GLU A 51 9.70 10.53 -14.57
C GLU A 51 9.03 11.77 -13.97
N GLU A 52 7.92 11.58 -13.24
CA GLU A 52 7.16 12.64 -12.59
C GLU A 52 7.88 13.09 -11.31
N GLU A 53 8.69 14.15 -11.42
CA GLU A 53 9.50 14.68 -10.31
C GLU A 53 8.68 14.95 -9.04
N TRP A 54 7.45 15.49 -9.17
CA TRP A 54 6.59 15.79 -8.02
C TRP A 54 6.24 14.55 -7.20
N PHE A 55 6.17 13.36 -7.82
CA PHE A 55 5.89 12.11 -7.14
C PHE A 55 7.18 11.48 -6.62
N ARG A 56 8.22 11.41 -7.45
CA ARG A 56 9.52 10.85 -7.06
C ARG A 56 10.14 11.60 -5.87
N ALA A 57 9.99 12.93 -5.81
CA ALA A 57 10.49 13.76 -4.73
C ALA A 57 9.88 13.41 -3.35
N ILE A 58 8.68 12.82 -3.29
CA ILE A 58 8.05 12.33 -2.05
C ILE A 58 8.95 11.29 -1.36
N PHE A 59 9.69 10.51 -2.16
CA PHE A 59 10.53 9.42 -1.69
C PHE A 59 12.01 9.80 -1.52
N ALA A 60 12.42 11.01 -1.89
CA ALA A 60 13.84 11.42 -1.93
C ALA A 60 14.56 11.33 -0.56
N GLY A 61 13.83 11.47 0.54
CA GLY A 61 14.36 11.32 1.91
C GLY A 61 14.45 9.88 2.41
N SER A 62 14.05 8.89 1.60
CA SER A 62 14.03 7.47 1.95
C SER A 62 15.05 6.69 1.12
N LYS A 63 15.71 5.70 1.74
CA LYS A 63 16.49 4.71 0.97
C LYS A 63 15.54 3.70 0.35
N LYS A 64 15.78 3.37 -0.92
CA LYS A 64 14.94 2.45 -1.70
C LYS A 64 14.82 1.08 -1.03
N GLU A 65 15.94 0.53 -0.57
CA GLU A 65 16.02 -0.79 0.06
C GLU A 65 15.24 -0.83 1.37
N ASP A 66 15.31 0.25 2.17
CA ASP A 66 14.53 0.38 3.40
C ASP A 66 13.03 0.49 3.11
N ALA A 67 12.66 1.21 2.04
CA ALA A 67 11.26 1.35 1.62
C ALA A 67 10.67 0.02 1.16
N ILE A 68 11.41 -0.74 0.33
CA ILE A 68 11.08 -2.11 -0.08
C ILE A 68 10.86 -2.99 1.14
N ARG A 69 11.83 -3.00 2.07
CA ARG A 69 11.75 -3.79 3.29
C ARG A 69 10.56 -3.44 4.17
N ASN A 70 10.32 -2.15 4.37
CA ASN A 70 9.18 -1.69 5.15
C ASN A 70 7.85 -2.15 4.53
N GLN A 71 7.74 -2.16 3.21
CA GLN A 71 6.50 -2.51 2.51
C GLN A 71 6.23 -4.01 2.53
N TYR A 72 7.18 -4.85 2.10
CA TYR A 72 6.92 -6.30 2.07
C TYR A 72 6.72 -6.85 3.48
N GLU A 73 7.46 -6.38 4.50
CA GLU A 73 7.26 -6.86 5.88
C GLU A 73 5.86 -6.49 6.40
N PHE A 74 5.33 -5.32 6.00
CA PHE A 74 3.97 -4.93 6.35
C PHE A 74 2.94 -5.80 5.63
N PHE A 75 3.12 -6.06 4.33
CA PHE A 75 2.19 -6.90 3.56
C PHE A 75 2.20 -8.35 4.05
N VAL A 76 3.38 -8.94 4.27
CA VAL A 76 3.53 -10.27 4.87
C VAL A 76 2.76 -10.35 6.18
N GLN A 77 2.98 -9.41 7.10
CA GLN A 77 2.26 -9.38 8.37
C GLN A 77 0.74 -9.19 8.20
N ARG A 78 0.32 -8.30 7.29
CA ARG A 78 -1.10 -7.98 7.10
C ARG A 78 -1.86 -9.11 6.43
N MET A 79 -1.21 -9.90 5.60
CA MET A 79 -1.85 -10.88 4.71
C MET A 79 -1.61 -12.34 5.16
N GLY A 80 -1.43 -12.55 6.47
CA GLY A 80 -1.44 -13.88 7.11
C GLY A 80 -0.07 -14.48 7.43
N GLY A 81 1.02 -13.77 7.15
CA GLY A 81 2.39 -14.19 7.45
C GLY A 81 2.88 -13.76 8.84
N PRO A 82 4.16 -14.05 9.16
CA PRO A 82 4.76 -13.67 10.43
C PRO A 82 4.80 -12.14 10.63
N PRO A 83 4.76 -11.64 11.88
CA PRO A 83 4.66 -10.20 12.16
C PRO A 83 6.01 -9.46 12.06
N LEU A 84 6.69 -9.59 10.91
CA LEU A 84 8.03 -9.06 10.68
C LEU A 84 8.09 -7.54 10.87
N TYR A 85 7.07 -6.82 10.39
CA TYR A 85 7.02 -5.36 10.52
C TYR A 85 6.93 -4.94 11.99
N SER A 86 5.99 -5.51 12.74
CA SER A 86 5.77 -5.17 14.15
C SER A 86 6.95 -5.56 15.03
N GLN A 87 7.61 -6.68 14.75
CA GLN A 87 8.83 -7.08 15.46
C GLN A 87 9.95 -6.04 15.32
N ARG A 88 10.08 -5.40 14.15
CA ARG A 88 11.15 -4.43 13.89
C ARG A 88 10.77 -2.97 14.18
N LYS A 89 9.53 -2.57 13.90
CA LYS A 89 9.08 -1.16 13.91
C LYS A 89 7.91 -0.88 14.86
N GLY A 90 7.35 -1.89 15.51
CA GLY A 90 6.12 -1.77 16.27
C GLY A 90 4.90 -1.55 15.38
N HIS A 91 3.86 -0.90 15.92
CA HIS A 91 2.57 -0.77 15.25
C HIS A 91 2.68 -0.14 13.84
N PRO A 92 1.97 -0.66 12.81
CA PRO A 92 1.99 -0.10 11.45
C PRO A 92 1.64 1.38 11.40
N ALA A 93 0.57 1.79 12.10
CA ALA A 93 0.19 3.20 12.31
C ALA A 93 0.26 4.05 11.02
N LEU A 94 -0.35 3.56 9.94
CA LEU A 94 -0.10 4.06 8.58
C LEU A 94 -0.31 5.58 8.45
N ILE A 95 -1.41 6.14 8.97
CA ILE A 95 -1.65 7.60 8.93
C ILE A 95 -0.51 8.37 9.62
N GLY A 96 -0.09 7.92 10.81
CA GLY A 96 0.99 8.56 11.57
C GLY A 96 2.31 8.52 10.82
N ARG A 97 2.65 7.38 10.20
CA ARG A 97 3.91 7.22 9.44
C ARG A 97 3.91 7.92 8.09
N HIS A 98 2.74 8.15 7.51
CA HIS A 98 2.58 8.95 6.31
C HIS A 98 2.34 10.45 6.63
N ARG A 99 2.47 10.86 7.91
CA ARG A 99 2.31 12.25 8.30
C ARG A 99 3.24 13.24 7.55
N PRO A 100 4.53 12.92 7.35
CA PRO A 100 5.48 13.83 6.70
C PRO A 100 5.29 14.01 5.20
N PHE A 101 4.49 13.19 4.54
CA PHE A 101 4.38 13.16 3.07
C PHE A 101 3.08 13.78 2.58
N PRO A 102 3.08 14.43 1.40
CA PRO A 102 1.88 14.98 0.78
C PRO A 102 1.07 13.86 0.10
N VAL A 103 0.18 13.20 0.85
CA VAL A 103 -0.65 12.09 0.33
C VAL A 103 -1.93 12.64 -0.31
N THR A 104 -1.78 13.27 -1.47
CA THR A 104 -2.89 13.82 -2.25
C THR A 104 -3.66 12.74 -3.03
N HIS A 105 -4.85 13.07 -3.56
CA HIS A 105 -5.57 12.20 -4.49
C HIS A 105 -4.70 11.83 -5.71
N LYS A 106 -3.97 12.81 -6.28
CA LYS A 106 -3.06 12.58 -7.41
C LYS A 106 -1.93 11.61 -7.03
N ALA A 107 -1.35 11.77 -5.84
CA ALA A 107 -0.30 10.88 -5.34
C ALA A 107 -0.81 9.45 -5.12
N ALA A 108 -2.02 9.30 -4.57
CA ALA A 108 -2.66 7.99 -4.40
C ALA A 108 -2.84 7.27 -5.75
N GLU A 109 -3.40 7.94 -6.76
CA GLU A 109 -3.58 7.31 -8.08
C GLU A 109 -2.24 6.99 -8.76
N ARG A 110 -1.21 7.85 -8.63
CA ARG A 110 0.13 7.55 -9.17
C ARG A 110 0.76 6.33 -8.50
N TRP A 111 0.65 6.24 -7.17
CA TRP A 111 1.10 5.08 -6.40
C TRP A 111 0.37 3.80 -6.85
N LEU A 112 -0.95 3.87 -7.03
CA LEU A 112 -1.76 2.73 -7.46
C LEU A 112 -1.43 2.29 -8.88
N GLY A 113 -1.10 3.22 -9.78
CA GLY A 113 -0.64 2.90 -11.12
C GLY A 113 0.64 2.04 -11.12
N HIS A 114 1.61 2.38 -10.28
CA HIS A 114 2.83 1.58 -10.11
C HIS A 114 2.55 0.22 -9.48
N MET A 115 1.67 0.17 -8.48
CA MET A 115 1.29 -1.09 -7.83
C MET A 115 0.53 -2.03 -8.77
N GLN A 116 -0.33 -1.50 -9.63
CA GLN A 116 -1.04 -2.27 -10.65
C GLN A 116 -0.04 -2.91 -11.62
N GLN A 117 0.88 -2.11 -12.17
CA GLN A 117 1.92 -2.65 -13.07
C GLN A 117 2.81 -3.69 -12.38
N ALA A 118 3.11 -3.49 -11.09
CA ALA A 118 3.88 -4.46 -10.32
C ALA A 118 3.11 -5.78 -10.13
N LEU A 119 1.83 -5.72 -9.73
CA LEU A 119 0.96 -6.91 -9.66
C LEU A 119 0.85 -7.62 -11.01
N ASP A 120 0.77 -6.89 -12.11
CA ASP A 120 0.69 -7.48 -13.45
C ASP A 120 1.99 -8.19 -13.84
N SER A 121 3.14 -7.70 -13.38
CA SER A 121 4.46 -8.25 -13.70
C SER A 121 4.88 -9.47 -12.86
N VAL A 122 4.38 -9.62 -11.63
CA VAL A 122 4.76 -10.75 -10.76
C VAL A 122 3.90 -11.97 -11.12
N PRO A 123 4.52 -13.06 -11.64
CA PRO A 123 3.78 -14.23 -12.13
C PRO A 123 3.19 -15.10 -11.02
N ASP A 124 3.78 -15.06 -9.83
CA ASP A 124 3.40 -15.91 -8.69
C ASP A 124 2.10 -15.47 -8.01
N ILE A 125 1.55 -14.32 -8.39
CA ILE A 125 0.29 -13.78 -7.84
C ILE A 125 -0.84 -14.13 -8.80
N ASP A 126 -1.75 -15.02 -8.38
CA ASP A 126 -2.91 -15.40 -9.18
C ASP A 126 -3.94 -14.25 -9.30
N SER A 127 -4.79 -14.31 -10.33
CA SER A 127 -5.73 -13.24 -10.65
C SER A 127 -6.69 -12.89 -9.51
N ASP A 128 -7.16 -13.87 -8.74
CA ASP A 128 -8.06 -13.63 -7.60
C ASP A 128 -7.32 -12.90 -6.47
N SER A 129 -6.08 -13.31 -6.17
CA SER A 129 -5.22 -12.60 -5.22
C SER A 129 -4.91 -11.17 -5.70
N LYS A 130 -4.65 -10.94 -6.99
CA LYS A 130 -4.42 -9.58 -7.55
C LYS A 130 -5.61 -8.66 -7.29
N VAL A 131 -6.84 -9.14 -7.50
CA VAL A 131 -8.07 -8.36 -7.25
C VAL A 131 -8.21 -8.00 -5.78
N LYS A 132 -8.06 -8.98 -4.87
CA LYS A 132 -8.14 -8.76 -3.42
C LYS A 132 -7.08 -7.75 -2.94
N MET A 133 -5.84 -7.92 -3.39
CA MET A 133 -4.73 -7.04 -3.03
C MET A 133 -4.94 -5.62 -3.58
N MET A 134 -5.35 -5.46 -4.84
CA MET A 134 -5.61 -4.14 -5.43
C MET A 134 -6.78 -3.43 -4.72
N ASN A 135 -7.85 -4.13 -4.36
CA ASN A 135 -8.94 -3.56 -3.57
C ASN A 135 -8.43 -3.05 -2.20
N PHE A 136 -7.64 -3.87 -1.49
CA PHE A 136 -7.00 -3.46 -0.24
C PHE A 136 -6.13 -2.22 -0.41
N PHE A 137 -5.25 -2.22 -1.43
CA PHE A 137 -4.33 -1.12 -1.69
C PHE A 137 -5.06 0.16 -2.07
N ARG A 138 -6.03 0.08 -2.98
CA ARG A 138 -6.81 1.24 -3.44
C ARG A 138 -7.57 1.87 -2.28
N HIS A 139 -8.30 1.07 -1.52
CA HIS A 139 -9.00 1.57 -0.32
C HIS A 139 -8.05 2.21 0.68
N THR A 140 -6.94 1.53 0.99
CA THR A 140 -5.94 2.03 1.95
C THR A 140 -5.26 3.32 1.48
N ALA A 141 -4.98 3.46 0.18
CA ALA A 141 -4.41 4.69 -0.38
C ALA A 141 -5.35 5.88 -0.13
N PHE A 142 -6.64 5.74 -0.40
CA PHE A 142 -7.64 6.79 -0.14
C PHE A 142 -7.95 6.98 1.34
N PHE A 143 -7.77 5.96 2.18
CA PHE A 143 -7.77 6.11 3.64
C PHE A 143 -6.62 7.01 4.13
N LEU A 144 -5.43 6.90 3.52
CA LEU A 144 -4.31 7.79 3.81
C LEU A 144 -4.55 9.21 3.29
N VAL A 145 -5.18 9.37 2.12
CA VAL A 145 -5.62 10.68 1.62
C VAL A 145 -6.61 11.34 2.60
N ALA A 146 -7.57 10.57 3.13
CA ALA A 146 -8.51 11.08 4.12
C ALA A 146 -7.81 11.48 5.42
N GLY A 147 -6.82 10.69 5.85
CA GLY A 147 -5.96 11.01 7.00
C GLY A 147 -5.09 12.25 6.78
N ASP A 148 -4.61 12.47 5.55
CA ASP A 148 -3.81 13.65 5.17
C ASP A 148 -4.63 14.94 5.24
N GLN A 149 -5.86 14.92 4.73
CA GLN A 149 -6.76 16.07 4.81
C GLN A 149 -7.07 16.50 6.24
N LEU A 150 -7.13 15.58 7.20
CA LEU A 150 -7.34 15.93 8.60
C LEU A 150 -6.15 16.69 9.22
N LYS A 151 -4.93 16.53 8.70
CA LYS A 151 -3.76 17.29 9.16
C LYS A 151 -3.90 18.79 8.88
N ASN A 152 -4.56 19.12 7.76
CA ASN A 152 -4.67 20.49 7.26
C ASN A 152 -5.88 21.24 7.85
N GLN A 153 -6.63 20.62 8.76
CA GLN A 153 -7.82 21.19 9.42
C GLN A 153 -7.58 21.59 10.88
N SER A 154 -6.36 21.39 11.40
CA SER A 154 -5.93 21.77 12.76
C SER A 154 -4.94 22.91 12.71
#